data_AF-T1G227-F1
#
_entry.id   AF-T1G227-F1
#
_cell.length_a   1.000
_cell.length_b   1.000
_cell.length_c   1.000
_cell.angle_alpha   90.00
_cell.angle_beta   90.00
_cell.angle_gamma   90.00
#
_symmetry.space_group_name_H-M   'P 1'
#
loop_
_entity.id
_entity.type
_entity.pdbx_description
1 polymer ?
#
loop_
_entity_poly.entity_id
_entity_poly.type
_entity_poly.pdbx_seq_one_letter_code
_entity_poly.pdbx_strand_id
1 'polypeptide(L)'
;MYVCMYVCMYVCMYVCMYVCMYVCMYVCMYVCMYVCMYVCMYVCMYVCMYVCMYVCMYVCMYVCMYVCMYVCMYVCMYVCMYVCMYVCMYVCMYVCMYMYVYVCVCVLVL
;
A
#
# COMPACT_ATOMS: atom_id res chain seq x y z
N MET A 1 33.32 65.61 26.78
CA MET A 1 32.10 65.78 25.96
C MET A 1 32.26 65.15 24.58
N TYR A 2 33.10 65.70 23.68
CA TYR A 2 33.27 65.16 22.30
C TYR A 2 33.81 63.72 22.26
N VAL A 3 34.83 63.40 23.07
CA VAL A 3 35.41 62.04 23.10
C VAL A 3 34.39 61.01 23.60
N CYS A 4 33.63 61.33 24.66
CA CYS A 4 32.58 60.44 25.17
C CYS A 4 31.46 60.20 24.15
N MET A 5 31.02 61.24 23.42
CA MET A 5 30.03 61.11 22.36
C MET A 5 30.53 60.23 21.20
N TYR A 6 31.80 60.41 20.81
CA TYR A 6 32.40 59.64 19.73
C TYR A 6 32.55 58.16 20.09
N VAL A 7 33.01 57.87 21.31
CA VAL A 7 33.15 56.50 21.82
C VAL A 7 31.79 55.83 21.97
N CYS A 8 30.78 56.51 22.53
CA CYS A 8 29.43 55.96 22.64
C CYS A 8 28.83 55.65 21.26
N MET A 9 28.95 56.57 20.29
CA MET A 9 28.44 56.36 18.93
C MET A 9 29.15 55.17 18.24
N TYR A 10 30.46 55.08 18.38
CA TYR A 10 31.24 54.01 17.75
C TYR A 10 30.91 52.65 18.36
N VAL A 11 30.84 52.55 19.69
CA VAL A 11 30.49 51.32 20.40
C VAL A 11 29.05 50.90 20.10
N CYS A 12 28.09 51.83 20.15
CA CYS A 12 26.69 51.52 19.80
C CYS A 12 26.57 51.03 18.36
N MET A 13 27.20 51.72 17.39
CA MET A 13 27.16 51.31 15.98
C MET A 13 27.81 49.94 15.77
N TYR A 14 28.98 49.71 16.37
CA TYR A 14 29.70 48.45 16.20
C TYR A 14 28.95 47.30 16.84
N VAL A 15 28.46 47.46 18.08
CA VAL A 15 27.71 46.43 18.78
C VAL A 15 26.38 46.15 18.08
N CYS A 16 25.61 47.18 17.70
CA CYS A 16 24.36 46.97 16.96
C CYS A 16 24.60 46.27 15.63
N MET A 17 25.59 46.68 14.84
CA MET A 17 25.90 46.05 13.56
C MET A 17 26.35 44.60 13.74
N TYR A 18 27.26 44.34 14.68
CA TYR A 18 27.79 42.99 14.89
C TYR A 18 26.71 42.06 15.45
N VAL A 19 25.94 42.51 16.45
CA VAL A 19 24.88 41.71 17.05
C VAL A 19 23.75 41.47 16.06
N CYS A 20 23.27 42.50 15.35
CA CYS A 20 22.24 42.31 14.34
C CYS A 20 22.71 41.38 13.22
N MET A 21 23.90 41.59 12.66
CA MET A 21 24.41 40.74 11.57
C MET A 21 24.61 39.30 12.04
N TYR A 22 25.25 39.10 13.19
CA TYR A 22 25.57 37.77 13.67
C TYR A 22 24.30 37.03 14.11
N VAL A 23 23.42 37.67 14.89
CA VAL A 23 22.17 37.04 15.33
C VAL A 23 21.25 36.78 14.14
N CYS A 24 21.04 37.75 13.24
CA CYS A 24 20.19 37.51 12.07
C CYS A 24 20.77 36.42 11.17
N MET A 25 22.06 36.45 10.84
CA MET A 25 22.66 35.43 9.97
C MET A 25 22.64 34.06 10.63
N TYR A 26 23.04 33.95 11.90
CA TYR A 26 23.15 32.67 12.57
C TYR A 26 21.77 32.08 12.87
N VAL A 27 20.82 32.89 13.37
CA VAL A 27 19.47 32.42 13.65
C VAL A 27 18.73 32.10 12.36
N CYS A 28 18.78 32.96 11.34
CA CYS A 28 18.10 32.64 10.08
C CYS A 28 18.72 31.41 9.42
N MET A 29 20.05 31.33 9.30
CA MET A 29 20.69 30.18 8.66
C MET A 29 20.46 28.89 9.45
N TYR A 30 20.64 28.91 10.77
CA TYR A 30 20.53 27.70 11.58
C TYR A 30 19.07 27.25 11.71
N VAL A 31 18.14 28.17 11.95
CA VAL A 31 16.71 27.84 12.04
C VAL A 31 16.18 27.42 10.68
N CYS A 32 16.47 28.15 9.59
CA CYS A 32 16.00 27.73 8.26
C CYS A 32 16.60 26.38 7.87
N MET A 33 17.92 26.18 8.02
CA MET A 33 18.53 24.90 7.66
C MET A 33 18.02 23.76 8.52
N TYR A 34 17.95 23.94 9.84
CA TYR A 34 17.52 22.88 10.74
C TYR A 34 16.04 22.56 10.58
N VAL A 35 15.17 23.58 10.53
CA VAL A 35 13.73 23.37 10.34
C VAL A 35 13.46 22.80 8.95
N CYS A 36 14.02 23.35 7.87
CA CYS A 36 13.81 22.80 6.53
C CYS A 36 14.34 21.37 6.43
N MET A 37 15.56 21.09 6.88
CA MET A 37 16.12 19.74 6.79
C MET A 37 15.34 18.75 7.66
N TYR A 38 15.04 19.11 8.90
CA TYR A 38 14.37 18.20 9.82
C TYR A 38 12.91 17.96 9.42
N VAL A 39 12.17 19.02 9.08
CA VAL A 39 10.77 18.89 8.62
C VAL A 39 10.72 18.18 7.28
N CYS A 40 11.54 18.54 6.29
CA CYS A 40 11.53 17.85 5.00
C CYS A 40 11.94 16.38 5.16
N MET A 41 13.01 16.07 5.89
CA MET A 41 13.45 14.68 6.07
C MET A 41 12.42 13.88 6.86
N TYR A 42 11.89 14.42 7.97
CA TYR A 42 10.94 13.68 8.80
C TYR A 42 9.60 13.50 8.09
N VAL A 43 9.06 14.56 7.48
CA VAL A 43 7.79 14.47 6.74
C VAL A 43 7.95 13.58 5.52
N CYS A 44 8.98 13.76 4.70
CA CYS A 44 9.17 12.90 3.52
C CYS A 44 9.40 11.45 3.93
N MET A 45 10.28 11.16 4.89
CA MET A 45 10.54 9.78 5.30
C MET A 45 9.32 9.14 5.95
N TYR A 46 8.65 9.85 6.85
CA TYR A 46 7.49 9.31 7.56
C TYR A 46 6.31 9.13 6.63
N VAL A 47 5.98 10.13 5.81
CA VAL A 47 4.87 10.05 4.86
C VAL A 47 5.17 9.01 3.79
N CYS A 48 6.36 9.00 3.18
CA CYS A 48 6.69 8.00 2.17
C CYS A 48 6.70 6.59 2.77
N MET A 49 7.34 6.36 3.92
CA MET A 49 7.38 5.03 4.52
C MET A 49 6.00 4.58 4.97
N TYR A 50 5.24 5.43 5.65
CA TYR A 50 3.93 5.06 6.17
C TYR A 50 2.93 4.86 5.04
N VAL A 51 2.84 5.80 4.09
CA VAL A 51 1.92 5.68 2.96
C VAL A 51 2.31 4.51 2.06
N CYS A 52 3.59 4.35 1.69
CA CYS A 52 3.99 3.22 0.86
C CYS A 52 3.76 1.88 1.59
N MET A 53 4.17 1.75 2.85
CA MET A 53 3.98 0.49 3.59
C MET A 53 2.51 0.19 3.79
N TYR A 54 1.70 1.17 4.21
CA TYR A 54 0.29 0.95 4.50
C TYR A 54 -0.50 0.69 3.23
N VAL A 55 -0.30 1.50 2.18
CA VAL A 55 -0.99 1.30 0.90
C VAL A 55 -0.54 0.00 0.25
N CYS A 56 0.76 -0.29 0.16
CA CYS A 56 1.22 -1.54 -0.44
C CYS A 56 0.74 -2.76 0.36
N MET A 57 0.88 -2.76 1.69
CA MET A 57 0.45 -3.90 2.51
C MET A 57 -1.06 -4.07 2.46
N TYR A 58 -1.83 -2.99 2.60
CA TYR A 58 -3.29 -3.08 2.63
C TYR A 58 -3.83 -3.46 1.26
N VAL A 59 -3.38 -2.81 0.18
CA VAL A 59 -3.83 -3.13 -1.18
C VAL A 59 -3.38 -4.53 -1.58
N CYS A 60 -2.11 -4.91 -1.36
CA CYS A 60 -1.67 -6.26 -1.70
C CYS A 60 -2.40 -7.32 -0.87
N MET A 61 -2.55 -7.14 0.45
CA MET A 61 -3.26 -8.12 1.28
C MET A 61 -4.73 -8.21 0.91
N TYR A 62 -5.40 -7.08 0.72
CA TYR A 62 -6.83 -7.07 0.39
C TYR A 62 -7.06 -7.63 -1.00
N VAL A 63 -6.32 -7.19 -2.01
CA VAL A 63 -6.47 -7.68 -3.38
C VAL A 63 -6.08 -9.16 -3.46
N CYS A 64 -4.95 -9.58 -2.90
CA CYS A 64 -4.55 -10.99 -2.93
C CYS A 64 -5.54 -11.86 -2.16
N MET A 65 -5.95 -11.48 -0.94
CA MET A 65 -6.92 -12.28 -0.18
C MET A 65 -8.27 -12.33 -0.88
N TYR A 66 -8.79 -11.19 -1.34
CA TYR A 66 -10.10 -11.15 -1.96
C TYR A 66 -10.09 -11.86 -3.31
N VAL A 67 -9.13 -11.58 -4.19
CA VAL A 67 -9.05 -12.22 -5.51
C VAL A 67 -8.76 -13.71 -5.35
N CYS A 68 -7.77 -14.11 -4.55
CA CYS A 68 -7.48 -15.53 -4.37
C CYS A 68 -8.65 -16.27 -3.72
N MET A 69 -9.24 -15.76 -2.63
CA MET A 69 -10.35 -16.43 -1.98
C MET A 69 -11.57 -16.49 -2.89
N TYR A 70 -11.94 -15.38 -3.53
CA TYR A 70 -13.13 -15.32 -4.37
C TYR A 70 -12.95 -16.19 -5.61
N VAL A 71 -11.84 -16.05 -6.33
CA VAL A 71 -11.57 -16.85 -7.54
C VAL A 71 -11.41 -18.32 -7.19
N CYS A 72 -10.62 -18.69 -6.18
CA CYS A 72 -10.47 -20.09 -5.80
C CYS A 72 -11.80 -20.68 -5.33
N MET A 73 -12.56 -19.99 -4.47
CA MET A 73 -13.85 -20.51 -4.00
C MET A 73 -14.86 -20.61 -5.14
N TYR A 74 -15.00 -19.57 -5.99
CA TYR A 74 -15.95 -19.62 -7.10
C TYR A 74 -15.56 -20.69 -8.11
N VAL A 75 -14.30 -20.69 -8.57
CA VAL A 75 -13.85 -21.64 -9.60
C VAL A 75 -13.89 -23.06 -9.05
N CYS A 76 -13.39 -23.33 -7.85
CA CYS A 76 -13.46 -24.67 -7.27
C CYS A 76 -14.91 -25.10 -7.04
N MET A 77 -15.78 -24.25 -6.48
CA MET A 77 -17.17 -24.62 -6.24
C MET A 77 -17.93 -24.82 -7.56
N TYR A 78 -17.81 -23.91 -8.53
CA TYR A 78 -18.48 -24.04 -9.81
C TYR A 78 -17.97 -25.25 -10.58
N VAL A 79 -16.65 -25.40 -10.73
CA VAL A 79 -16.07 -26.51 -11.50
C VAL A 79 -16.38 -27.83 -10.81
N CYS A 80 -16.17 -27.97 -9.50
CA CYS A 80 -16.50 -29.22 -8.80
C CYS A 80 -17.99 -29.52 -8.87
N MET A 81 -18.88 -28.55 -8.62
CA MET A 81 -20.32 -28.81 -8.65
C MET A 81 -20.81 -29.10 -10.06
N TYR A 82 -20.44 -28.30 -11.06
CA TYR A 82 -20.86 -28.53 -12.44
C TYR A 82 -20.28 -29.81 -13.00
N VAL A 83 -18.96 -30.02 -12.89
CA VAL A 83 -18.33 -31.20 -13.45
C VAL A 83 -18.81 -32.45 -12.73
N CYS A 84 -18.85 -32.48 -11.39
CA CYS A 84 -19.35 -33.67 -10.69
C CYS A 84 -20.83 -33.92 -11.01
N MET A 85 -21.69 -32.89 -10.99
CA MET A 85 -23.12 -33.10 -11.26
C MET A 85 -23.38 -33.50 -12.71
N TYR A 86 -22.78 -32.80 -13.68
CA TYR A 86 -22.97 -33.14 -15.09
C TYR A 86 -22.37 -34.49 -15.43
N VAL A 87 -21.13 -34.76 -15.04
CA VAL A 87 -20.47 -36.03 -15.36
C VAL A 87 -21.20 -37.17 -14.66
N CYS A 88 -21.52 -37.07 -13.37
CA CYS A 88 -22.25 -38.14 -12.68
C CYS A 88 -23.64 -38.36 -13.30
N MET A 89 -24.40 -37.30 -13.58
CA MET A 89 -25.74 -37.44 -14.15
C MET A 89 -25.68 -38.02 -15.56
N TYR A 90 -24.82 -37.49 -16.44
CA TYR A 90 -24.71 -37.98 -17.81
C TYR A 90 -24.18 -39.41 -17.85
N VAL A 91 -23.09 -39.71 -17.13
CA VAL A 91 -22.51 -41.06 -17.12
C VAL A 91 -23.49 -42.06 -16.53
N CYS A 92 -24.11 -41.76 -15.38
CA CYS A 92 -25.10 -42.67 -14.79
C CYS A 92 -26.29 -42.89 -15.73
N MET A 93 -26.84 -41.84 -16.33
CA MET A 93 -27.99 -41.97 -17.24
C MET A 93 -27.63 -42.77 -18.50
N TYR A 94 -26.49 -42.48 -19.13
CA TYR A 94 -26.03 -43.20 -20.31
C TYR A 94 -25.73 -44.67 -20.01
N VAL A 95 -25.01 -44.95 -18.92
CA VAL A 95 -24.67 -46.32 -18.52
C VAL A 95 -25.93 -47.09 -18.16
N CYS A 96 -26.83 -46.52 -17.36
CA CYS A 96 -28.09 -47.18 -17.00
C CYS A 96 -28.97 -47.47 -18.22
N MET A 97 -29.10 -46.52 -19.16
CA MET A 97 -29.85 -46.72 -20.40
C MET A 97 -29.24 -47.81 -21.27
N TYR A 98 -27.92 -47.78 -21.49
CA TYR A 98 -27.23 -48.79 -22.29
C TYR A 98 -27.36 -50.18 -21.65
N MET A 99 -27.13 -50.29 -20.34
CA MET A 99 -27.26 -51.55 -19.60
C MET A 99 -28.70 -52.08 -19.70
N TYR A 100 -29.71 -51.22 -19.53
CA TYR A 100 -31.10 -51.62 -19.65
C TYR A 100 -31.43 -52.13 -21.05
N VAL A 101 -31.04 -51.39 -22.10
CA VAL A 101 -31.26 -51.80 -23.49
C VAL A 101 -30.55 -53.11 -23.81
N TYR A 102 -29.29 -53.27 -23.41
CA TYR A 102 -28.54 -54.52 -23.62
C TYR A 102 -29.19 -55.70 -22.91
N VAL A 103 -29.60 -55.53 -21.65
CA VAL A 103 -30.28 -56.60 -20.89
C VAL A 103 -31.62 -56.93 -21.55
N CYS A 104 -32.43 -55.93 -21.90
CA CYS A 104 -33.72 -56.14 -22.55
C CYS A 104 -33.58 -56.87 -23.89
N VAL A 105 -32.62 -56.48 -24.74
CA VAL A 105 -32.39 -57.13 -26.04
C VAL A 105 -31.86 -58.55 -25.83
N CYS A 106 -30.94 -58.77 -24.89
CA CYS A 106 -30.39 -60.10 -24.61
C CYS A 106 -31.48 -61.08 -24.12
N VAL A 107 -32.41 -60.61 -23.28
CA VAL A 107 -33.56 -61.39 -22.80
C VAL A 107 -34.60 -61.65 -23.90
N LEU A 108 -34.72 -60.77 -24.89
CA LEU A 108 -35.65 -60.92 -26.02
C LEU A 108 -35.13 -61.86 -27.12
N VAL A 109 -33.81 -62.06 -27.17
CA VAL A 109 -33.12 -62.90 -28.18
C VAL A 109 -32.84 -64.31 -27.64
N LEU A 110 -32.88 -64.51 -26.31
CA LEU A 110 -32.92 -65.81 -25.63
C LEU A 110 -34.36 -66.35 -25.54
#